data_AF-A0A3R9A6B9-F1
#
_entry.id   AF-A0A3R9A6B9-F1
#
_cell.length_a   1.000
_cell.length_b   1.000
_cell.length_c   1.000
_cell.angle_alpha   90.00
_cell.angle_beta   90.00
_cell.angle_gamma   90.00
#
_symmetry.space_group_name_H-M   'P 1'
#
loop_
_entity.id
_entity.type
_entity.pdbx_description
1 polymer ?
#
loop_
_entity_poly.entity_id
_entity_poly.type
_entity_poly.pdbx_seq_one_letter_code
_entity_poly.pdbx_strand_id
1 'polypeptide(L)' 'MTKTSVRIGAFEIDDAELRGEAQGERTLSIPCKSDPDLCMQLDAWDADTSVPAILDGEHSVLYREHYDSKTDAWVMRLA' A
#
# COMPACT_ATOMS: atom_id res chain seq x y z
N MET A 1 6.64 -13.62 0.52
CA MET A 1 6.58 -12.15 0.37
C MET A 1 7.12 -11.85 -0.99
N THR A 2 6.30 -11.29 -1.86
CA THR A 2 6.68 -10.97 -3.24
C THR A 2 6.77 -9.46 -3.31
N LYS A 3 7.94 -8.95 -3.70
CA LYS A 3 8.08 -7.52 -4.01
C LYS A 3 7.22 -7.21 -5.23
N THR A 4 6.54 -6.09 -5.17
CA THR A 4 5.59 -5.64 -6.18
C THR A 4 5.73 -4.13 -6.35
N SER A 5 5.39 -3.65 -7.54
CA SER A 5 5.33 -2.23 -7.82
C SER A 5 3.91 -1.72 -7.57
N VAL A 6 3.79 -0.61 -6.86
CA VAL A 6 2.51 0.08 -6.67
C VAL A 6 2.64 1.54 -7.04
N ARG A 7 1.65 2.03 -7.78
CA ARG A 7 1.49 3.44 -8.09
C ARG A 7 0.20 3.97 -7.51
N ILE A 8 0.30 5.05 -6.74
CA ILE A 8 -0.83 5.76 -6.14
C ILE A 8 -0.77 7.21 -6.61
N GLY A 9 -1.65 7.58 -7.53
CA GLY A 9 -1.63 8.90 -8.15
C GLY A 9 -0.29 9.21 -8.84
N ALA A 10 0.46 10.14 -8.27
CA ALA A 10 1.78 10.56 -8.75
C ALA A 10 2.95 9.78 -8.11
N PHE A 11 2.69 9.03 -7.03
CA PHE A 11 3.70 8.29 -6.28
C PHE A 11 3.87 6.89 -6.85
N GLU A 12 5.10 6.45 -7.04
CA GLU A 12 5.45 5.13 -7.56
C GLU A 12 6.47 4.48 -6.62
N ILE A 13 6.15 3.29 -6.14
CA ILE A 13 6.92 2.52 -5.17
C ILE A 13 7.22 1.16 -5.80
N ASP A 14 8.48 0.81 -5.95
CA ASP A 14 8.93 -0.43 -6.62
C ASP A 14 9.29 -1.55 -5.64
N ASP A 15 9.32 -1.25 -4.34
CA ASP A 15 9.71 -2.19 -3.28
C ASP A 15 8.59 -2.49 -2.27
N ALA A 16 7.34 -2.25 -2.63
CA ALA A 16 6.19 -2.64 -1.83
C ALA A 16 6.11 -4.17 -1.69
N GLU A 17 5.60 -4.66 -0.56
CA GLU A 17 5.49 -6.10 -0.30
C GLU A 17 4.04 -6.56 -0.30
N LEU A 18 3.69 -7.46 -1.21
CA LEU A 18 2.38 -8.12 -1.19
C LEU A 18 2.41 -9.36 -0.28
N ARG A 19 1.41 -9.45 0.59
CA ARG A 19 1.16 -10.55 1.53
C ARG A 19 -0.26 -11.06 1.37
N GLY A 20 -0.45 -12.37 1.62
CA GLY A 20 -1.73 -13.05 1.43
C GLY A 20 -1.94 -13.58 0.01
N GLU A 21 -2.60 -14.73 -0.09
CA GLU A 21 -2.87 -15.40 -1.38
C GLU A 21 -4.33 -15.22 -1.85
N ALA A 22 -5.27 -15.07 -0.91
CA ALA A 22 -6.71 -14.93 -1.20
C ALA A 22 -7.14 -13.47 -1.44
N GLN A 23 -8.09 -13.22 -2.35
CA GLN A 23 -8.56 -11.87 -2.74
C GLN A 23 -9.10 -11.01 -1.58
N GLY A 24 -9.48 -11.60 -0.43
CA GLY A 24 -9.97 -10.83 0.73
C GLY A 24 -8.96 -10.64 1.87
N GLU A 25 -7.81 -11.31 1.81
CA GLU A 25 -6.78 -11.29 2.86
C GLU A 25 -5.46 -10.68 2.36
N ARG A 26 -5.48 -10.20 1.10
CA ARG A 26 -4.32 -9.57 0.49
C ARG A 26 -4.05 -8.22 1.14
N THR A 27 -2.85 -8.07 1.64
CA THR A 27 -2.33 -6.82 2.20
C THR A 27 -1.06 -6.42 1.49
N LEU A 28 -0.90 -5.12 1.28
CA LEU A 28 0.25 -4.49 0.67
C LEU A 28 0.95 -3.65 1.72
N SER A 29 2.21 -3.94 1.99
CA SER A 29 3.05 -3.11 2.85
C SER A 29 3.83 -2.11 1.99
N ILE A 30 3.63 -0.82 2.25
CA ILE A 30 4.31 0.30 1.58
C ILE A 30 5.33 0.89 2.55
N PRO A 31 6.65 0.69 2.34
CA PRO A 31 7.68 1.22 3.23
C PRO A 31 7.72 2.76 3.18
N CYS A 32 7.70 3.41 4.34
CA CYS A 32 7.76 4.87 4.42
C CYS A 32 9.12 5.44 4.02
N LYS A 33 10.17 4.62 4.03
CA LYS A 33 11.52 5.00 3.61
C LYS A 33 11.66 5.16 2.10
N SER A 34 10.81 4.49 1.32
CA SER A 34 10.86 4.55 -0.15
C SER A 34 10.33 5.90 -0.64
N ASP A 35 9.26 6.37 -0.02
CA ASP A 35 8.70 7.70 -0.29
C ASP A 35 8.07 8.31 0.99
N PRO A 36 8.79 9.23 1.66
CA PRO A 36 8.29 9.89 2.86
C PRO A 36 7.05 10.76 2.61
N ASP A 37 6.91 11.35 1.43
CA ASP A 37 5.78 12.22 1.09
C ASP A 37 4.51 11.41 0.87
N LEU A 38 4.62 10.23 0.26
CA LEU A 38 3.53 9.26 0.20
C LEU A 38 3.16 8.81 1.62
N CYS A 39 4.13 8.44 2.45
CA CYS A 39 3.86 7.99 3.82
C CYS A 39 3.07 9.03 4.64
N MET A 40 3.44 10.31 4.55
CA MET A 40 2.69 11.39 5.20
C MET A 40 1.26 11.53 4.66
N GLN A 41 1.05 11.30 3.36
CA GLN A 41 -0.29 11.33 2.79
C GLN A 41 -1.15 10.14 3.23
N LEU A 42 -0.55 8.94 3.33
CA LEU A 42 -1.23 7.73 3.82
C LEU A 42 -1.68 7.90 5.28
N ASP A 43 -0.90 8.62 6.10
CA ASP A 43 -1.27 8.93 7.49
C ASP A 43 -2.54 9.78 7.58
N ALA A 44 -2.78 10.65 6.58
CA ALA A 44 -3.96 11.51 6.52
C ALA A 44 -5.22 10.81 5.97
N TRP A 45 -5.13 9.58 5.45
CA TRP A 45 -6.29 8.87 4.90
C TRP A 45 -7.11 8.20 6.00
N ASP A 46 -8.43 8.11 5.85
CA ASP A 46 -9.24 7.30 6.77
C ASP A 46 -9.25 5.82 6.37
N ALA A 47 -9.53 4.93 7.33
CA ALA A 47 -9.59 3.47 7.07
C ALA A 47 -10.69 3.07 6.06
N ASP A 48 -11.76 3.87 5.99
CA ASP A 48 -12.87 3.67 5.06
C ASP A 48 -12.63 4.34 3.69
N THR A 49 -11.54 5.09 3.54
CA THR A 49 -11.21 5.73 2.27
C THR A 49 -10.60 4.72 1.32
N SER A 50 -11.30 4.48 0.20
CA SER A 50 -10.78 3.71 -0.92
C SER A 50 -9.87 4.57 -1.79
N VAL A 51 -8.65 4.11 -2.06
CA VAL A 51 -7.73 4.80 -2.95
C VAL A 51 -7.41 3.96 -4.18
N PRO A 52 -7.62 4.49 -5.39
CA PRO A 52 -7.23 3.80 -6.61
C PRO A 52 -5.70 3.71 -6.70
N ALA A 53 -5.22 2.52 -7.03
CA ALA A 53 -3.81 2.24 -7.23
C ALA A 53 -3.62 1.39 -8.49
N ILE A 54 -2.39 1.34 -8.99
CA ILE A 54 -1.96 0.42 -10.03
C ILE A 54 -0.91 -0.48 -9.40
N LEU A 55 -1.20 -1.78 -9.31
CA LEU A 55 -0.30 -2.80 -8.77
C LEU A 55 0.23 -3.65 -9.92
N ASP A 56 1.54 -3.65 -10.15
CA ASP A 56 2.18 -4.36 -11.27
C ASP A 56 1.52 -4.13 -12.64
N GLY A 57 0.99 -2.92 -12.85
CA GLY A 57 0.29 -2.53 -14.08
C GLY A 57 -1.22 -2.81 -14.08
N GLU A 58 -1.76 -3.49 -13.07
CA GLU A 58 -3.18 -3.78 -12.93
C GLU A 58 -3.89 -2.79 -11.99
N HIS A 59 -5.09 -2.35 -12.36
CA HIS A 59 -5.90 -1.49 -11.50
C HIS A 59 -6.34 -2.22 -10.24
N SER A 60 -6.09 -1.60 -9.09
CA SER A 60 -6.45 -2.09 -7.77
C SER A 60 -7.04 -0.96 -6.91
N VAL A 61 -7.72 -1.33 -5.83
CA VAL A 61 -8.21 -0.38 -4.82
C VAL A 61 -7.61 -0.76 -3.49
N LEU A 62 -6.99 0.22 -2.83
CA LEU A 62 -6.36 0.07 -1.53
C LEU A 62 -7.20 0.74 -0.45
N TYR A 63 -7.22 0.12 0.72
CA TYR A 63 -7.84 0.64 1.94
C TYR A 63 -6.77 0.71 3.02
N ARG A 64 -6.73 1.80 3.77
CA ARG A 64 -5.78 1.90 4.88
C ARG A 64 -6.17 0.91 5.98
N GLU A 65 -5.23 0.09 6.41
CA GLU A 65 -5.47 -0.86 7.50
C GLU A 65 -4.81 -0.41 8.79
N HIS A 66 -3.48 -0.38 8.83
CA HIS A 66 -2.73 0.11 9.99
C HIS A 66 -1.30 0.48 9.62
N TYR A 67 -0.65 1.23 10.51
CA TYR A 67 0.79 1.49 10.45
C TYR A 67 1.56 0.41 11.21
N ASP A 68 2.54 -0.22 10.58
CA ASP A 68 3.47 -1.13 11.24
C ASP A 68 4.75 -0.40 11.65
N SER A 69 4.83 -0.04 12.93
CA SER A 69 5.99 0.65 13.51
C SER A 69 7.25 -0.21 13.60
N LYS A 70 7.17 -1.54 13.42
CA LYS A 70 8.34 -2.42 13.42
C LYS A 70 9.07 -2.37 12.09
N THR A 71 8.31 -2.30 10.99
CA THR A 71 8.85 -2.29 9.62
C THR A 71 8.89 -0.89 9.01
N ASP A 72 8.31 0.10 9.70
CA ASP A 72 8.25 1.49 9.25
C ASP A 72 7.47 1.60 7.92
N ALA A 73 6.30 0.98 7.88
CA ALA A 73 5.50 0.80 6.68
C ALA A 73 3.99 0.93 6.94
N TRP A 74 3.27 1.46 5.95
CA TRP A 74 1.81 1.43 5.93
C TRP A 74 1.31 0.10 5.35
N VAL A 75 0.43 -0.56 6.09
CA VAL A 75 -0.27 -1.77 5.64
C VAL A 75 -1.61 -1.36 5.04
N MET A 76 -1.80 -1.74 3.78
CA MET A 76 -2.98 -1.45 2.99
C MET A 76 -3.69 -2.74 2.63
N ARG A 77 -5.02 -2.80 2.76
CA ARG A 77 -5.82 -3.94 2.32
C ARG A 77 -6.29 -3.75 0.88
N LEU A 78 -6.25 -4.82 0.09
CA LEU A 78 -6.82 -4.81 -1.27
C LEU A 78 -8.32 -5.19 -1.25
N ALA A 79 -9.10 -4.69 -2.21
CA ALA A 79 -10.47 -5.14 -2.49
C ALA A 79 -10.53 -6.25 -3.55
#